data_AF-A0A946L0C6-F1
#
_entry.id   AF-A0A946L0C6-F1
#
_cell.length_a   1.000
_cell.length_b   1.000
_cell.length_c   1.000
_cell.angle_alpha   90.00
_cell.angle_beta   90.00
_cell.angle_gamma   90.00
#
_symmetry.space_group_name_H-M   'P 1'
#
loop_
_entity.id
_entity.type
_entity.pdbx_description
1 polymer ?
#
loop_
_entity_poly.entity_id
_entity_poly.type
_entity_poly.pdbx_seq_one_letter_code
_entity_poly.pdbx_strand_id
1 'polypeptide(L)' 'TGDEIPIEVREADELFACSNGGRMAAENATGWNPVFDVTPASLVDLIVTERGVVENPTAEKIAALFQ' A
#
# COMPACT_ATOMS: atom_id res chain seq x y z
N THR A 1 0.28 -15.44 1.38
CA THR A 1 0.84 -14.36 0.55
C THR A 1 -0.14 -13.20 0.58
N GLY A 2 0.15 -12.07 -0.08
CA GLY A 2 -0.81 -10.95 -0.18
C GLY A 2 -1.62 -10.94 -1.48
N ASP A 3 -1.56 -12.03 -2.26
CA ASP A 3 -2.08 -12.09 -3.64
C ASP A 3 -3.61 -11.95 -3.71
N GLU A 4 -4.31 -12.14 -2.60
CA GLU A 4 -5.76 -11.98 -2.48
C GLU A 4 -6.20 -10.55 -2.18
N ILE A 5 -5.25 -9.62 -1.91
CA ILE A 5 -5.57 -8.22 -1.65
C ILE A 5 -5.81 -7.51 -2.98
N PRO A 6 -7.05 -7.07 -3.29
CA PRO A 6 -7.31 -6.33 -4.52
C PRO A 6 -6.60 -4.97 -4.50
N ILE A 7 -5.88 -4.65 -5.56
CA ILE A 7 -5.19 -3.36 -5.71
C ILE A 7 -6.12 -2.38 -6.39
N GLU A 8 -6.47 -1.30 -5.69
CA GLU A 8 -7.24 -0.18 -6.26
C GLU A 8 -6.41 0.51 -7.35
N VAL A 9 -7.03 0.70 -8.52
CA VAL A 9 -6.48 1.50 -9.62
C VAL A 9 -7.38 2.73 -9.79
N ARG A 10 -6.80 3.92 -9.62
CA ARG A 10 -7.52 5.19 -9.69
C ARG A 10 -7.29 5.89 -11.03
N GLU A 11 -8.01 6.99 -11.24
CA GLU A 11 -7.86 7.82 -12.43
C GLU A 11 -6.42 8.34 -12.57
N ALA A 12 -5.90 8.34 -13.79
CA ALA A 12 -4.54 8.76 -14.09
C ALA A 12 -4.32 10.28 -13.87
N ASP A 13 -5.39 11.06 -13.81
CA ASP A 13 -5.33 12.52 -13.62
C ASP A 13 -4.67 12.92 -12.29
N GLU A 14 -4.71 12.06 -11.26
CA GLU A 14 -3.99 12.28 -9.99
C GLU A 14 -2.46 12.36 -10.17
N LEU A 15 -1.93 11.70 -11.20
CA LEU A 15 -0.50 11.71 -11.53
C LEU A 15 -0.10 12.92 -12.37
N PHE A 16 -1.06 13.59 -13.01
CA PHE A 16 -0.77 14.59 -14.04
C PHE A 16 -0.60 16.01 -13.51
N ALA A 17 -1.02 16.28 -12.28
CA ALA A 17 -0.92 17.60 -11.66
C ALA A 17 -0.37 17.48 -10.22
N CYS A 18 0.44 18.46 -9.81
CA CYS A 18 0.80 18.64 -8.41
C CYS A 18 0.03 19.83 -7.80
N SER A 19 0.12 19.96 -6.49
CA SER A 19 -0.66 20.84 -5.57
C SER A 19 -0.82 22.32 -5.95
N ASN A 20 -0.13 22.79 -6.97
CA ASN A 20 -0.16 24.14 -7.55
C ASN A 20 -1.11 24.27 -8.76
N GLY A 21 -1.92 23.25 -9.06
CA GLY A 21 -3.05 23.32 -10.00
C GLY A 21 -2.68 23.36 -11.48
N GLY A 22 -1.38 23.36 -11.79
CA GLY A 22 -0.87 23.23 -13.16
C GLY A 22 -0.69 21.76 -13.54
N ARG A 23 -1.13 21.39 -14.75
CA ARG A 23 -0.76 20.10 -15.35
C ARG A 23 0.76 20.06 -15.57
N MET A 24 1.41 19.05 -15.04
CA MET A 24 2.84 18.79 -15.18
C MET A 24 3.15 17.71 -16.22
N ALA A 25 2.22 16.77 -16.42
CA ALA A 25 2.39 15.74 -17.44
C ALA A 25 2.25 16.31 -18.85
N ALA A 26 2.99 15.75 -19.80
CA ALA A 26 2.88 16.10 -21.21
C ALA A 26 1.44 15.98 -21.72
N GLU A 27 1.11 16.77 -22.73
CA GLU A 27 -0.15 16.64 -23.45
C GLU A 27 -0.25 15.20 -24.01
N ASN A 28 -1.41 14.56 -23.80
CA ASN A 28 -1.69 13.15 -24.17
C ASN A 28 -0.90 12.07 -23.42
N ALA A 29 -0.21 12.39 -22.31
CA ALA A 29 0.37 11.37 -21.44
C ALA A 29 -0.72 10.44 -20.89
N THR A 30 -0.44 9.13 -20.84
CA THR A 30 -1.24 8.10 -20.17
C THR A 30 -0.64 7.76 -18.81
N GLY A 31 -1.45 7.26 -17.88
CA GLY A 31 -0.99 6.84 -16.55
C GLY A 31 -1.54 5.48 -16.16
N TRP A 32 -0.76 4.76 -15.36
CA TRP A 32 -1.19 3.58 -14.61
C TRP A 32 -1.04 3.92 -13.14
N ASN A 33 -2.17 4.00 -12.41
CA ASN A 33 -2.22 4.53 -11.05
C ASN A 33 -2.75 3.48 -10.05
N PRO A 34 -2.03 2.35 -9.83
CA PRO A 34 -2.31 1.48 -8.70
C PRO A 34 -1.91 2.21 -7.41
N VAL A 35 -2.86 2.43 -6.52
CA VAL A 35 -2.61 3.27 -5.32
C VAL A 35 -2.17 2.50 -4.09
N PHE A 36 -2.01 1.18 -4.22
CA PHE A 36 -1.46 0.29 -3.21
C PHE A 36 -0.49 -0.72 -3.82
N ASP A 37 0.39 -1.25 -2.99
CA ASP A 37 1.21 -2.43 -3.26
C ASP A 37 1.18 -3.40 -2.07
N VAL A 38 1.82 -4.56 -2.23
CA VAL A 38 1.95 -5.57 -1.17
C VAL A 38 3.41 -5.71 -0.78
N THR A 39 3.71 -5.44 0.49
CA THR A 39 5.01 -5.76 1.10
C THR A 39 4.95 -7.16 1.72
N PRO A 40 5.77 -8.15 1.26
CA PRO A 40 5.86 -9.45 1.90
C PRO A 40 6.22 -9.35 3.39
N ALA A 41 5.61 -10.19 4.23
CA ALA A 41 5.84 -10.19 5.68
C ALA A 41 7.32 -10.43 6.06
N SER A 42 8.08 -11.14 5.24
CA SER A 42 9.52 -11.37 5.44
C SER A 42 10.38 -10.11 5.29
N LEU A 43 9.82 -9.01 4.78
CA LEU A 43 10.49 -7.70 4.68
C LEU A 43 10.07 -6.74 5.80
N VAL A 44 9.24 -7.18 6.74
CA VAL A 44 8.71 -6.36 7.83
C VAL A 44 9.31 -6.84 9.16
N ASP A 45 10.09 -5.98 9.82
CA ASP A 45 10.68 -6.34 11.12
C ASP A 45 9.63 -6.34 12.25
N LEU A 46 8.72 -5.36 12.24
CA LEU A 46 7.76 -5.10 13.32
C LEU A 46 6.38 -4.71 12.77
N ILE A 47 5.32 -5.23 13.38
CA ILE A 47 3.96 -4.68 13.27
C ILE A 47 3.55 -4.12 14.64
N VAL A 48 3.29 -2.81 14.70
CA VAL A 48 2.90 -2.11 15.93
C VAL A 48 1.39 -1.93 15.95
N THR A 49 0.74 -2.36 17.04
CA THR A 49 -0.71 -2.31 17.24
C THR A 49 -1.04 -1.74 18.62
N GLU A 50 -2.31 -1.43 18.88
CA GLU A 50 -2.79 -1.05 20.21
C GLU A 50 -2.69 -2.18 21.25
N ARG A 51 -2.49 -3.42 20.79
CA ARG A 51 -2.32 -4.62 21.63
C ARG A 51 -0.85 -5.00 21.87
N GLY A 52 0.09 -4.20 21.38
CA GLY A 52 1.52 -4.43 21.50
C GLY A 52 2.25 -4.54 20.15
N VAL A 53 3.47 -5.08 20.20
CA VAL A 53 4.38 -5.17 19.05
C VAL A 53 4.58 -6.63 18.65
N VAL A 54 4.45 -6.93 17.36
CA VAL A 54 4.75 -8.24 16.77
C VAL A 54 6.06 -8.17 15.99
N GLU A 55 7.12 -8.76 16.53
CA GLU A 55 8.40 -8.88 15.83
C GLU A 55 8.41 -10.07 14.88
N ASN A 56 9.01 -9.91 13.70
CA ASN A 56 9.08 -10.93 12.63
C ASN A 56 7.69 -11.59 12.42
N PRO A 57 6.74 -10.84 11.84
CA PRO A 57 5.33 -11.19 11.86
C PRO A 57 5.03 -12.49 11.11
N THR A 58 4.20 -13.34 11.72
CA THR A 58 3.65 -14.55 11.12
C THR A 58 2.14 -14.59 11.34
N ALA A 59 1.42 -15.43 10.58
CA ALA A 59 -0.02 -15.58 10.74
C ALA A 59 -0.42 -16.00 12.16
N GLU A 60 0.36 -16.90 12.78
CA GLU A 60 0.13 -17.40 14.14
C GLU A 60 0.31 -16.31 15.18
N LYS A 61 1.38 -15.50 15.07
CA LYS A 61 1.64 -14.39 15.99
C LYS A 61 0.55 -13.32 15.91
N ILE A 62 0.05 -13.03 14.70
CA ILE A 62 -1.06 -12.09 14.50
C ILE A 62 -2.35 -12.66 15.08
N ALA A 63 -2.67 -13.92 14.82
CA ALA A 63 -3.88 -14.56 15.36
C ALA A 63 -3.89 -14.58 16.90
N ALA A 64 -2.74 -14.76 17.54
CA ALA A 64 -2.61 -14.75 19.00
C ALA A 64 -2.99 -13.39 19.63
N LEU A 65 -2.99 -12.28 18.89
CA LEU A 65 -3.46 -10.99 19.39
C LEU A 65 -4.97 -10.90 19.57
N PHE A 66 -5.74 -11.80 18.94
CA PHE A 66 -7.22 -11.77 18.90
C PHE A 66 -7.87 -12.90 19.69
N GLN A 67 -7.09 -13.69 20.43
CA GLN A 67 -7.57 -14.67 21.40
C GLN A 67 -7.84 -13.99 22.76
#